data_AF-A0AAD3HH54-F1
#
_entry.id   AF-A0AAD3HH54-F1
#
_cell.length_a   1.000
_cell.length_b   1.000
_cell.length_c   1.000
_cell.angle_alpha   90.00
_cell.angle_beta   90.00
_cell.angle_gamma   90.00
#
_symmetry.space_group_name_H-M   'P 1'
#
loop_
_entity.id
_entity.type
_entity.pdbx_description
1 polymer ?
#
loop_
_entity_poly.entity_id
_entity_poly.type
_entity_poly.pdbx_seq_one_letter_code
_entity_poly.pdbx_strand_id
1 'polypeptide(L)'
;ATVIQLSASGLSLAAPLYDNLPSFGGDSQNVFYQAVREEMQHQGEGLDDIFDENLMTEDLRKFVDKLLDGKLKPEQYQAERLKLNFRRDPDGRVSLRSRQGAWFSVRPDMQVPGFLLLRDQSSGAVFFLPPDPEGDGLAQMDLSDDLAVAQLFSNTAWQDVMAPLSYRDGSEVTQLRMSEGDFRMVASLVEGAEEEAEEEAGQQQQQEVPAAN
;
A
#
# COMPACT_ATOMS: atom_id res chain seq x y z
N ALA A 1 -34.29 -21.42 -18.28
CA ALA A 1 -33.73 -20.68 -19.43
C ALA A 1 -33.16 -19.39 -18.88
N THR A 2 -31.84 -19.24 -18.92
CA THR A 2 -31.15 -18.07 -18.37
C THR A 2 -31.04 -17.02 -19.47
N VAL A 3 -31.66 -15.87 -19.25
CA VAL A 3 -31.53 -14.68 -20.10
C VAL A 3 -30.69 -13.68 -19.33
N ILE A 4 -29.52 -13.38 -19.89
CA ILE A 4 -28.68 -12.24 -19.51
C ILE A 4 -29.30 -11.01 -20.20
N GLN A 5 -29.56 -9.96 -19.44
CA GLN A 5 -29.91 -8.65 -20.00
C GLN A 5 -28.97 -7.60 -19.41
N LEU A 6 -28.07 -7.12 -20.26
CA LEU A 6 -27.21 -5.96 -20.02
C LEU A 6 -28.00 -4.70 -20.40
N SER A 7 -28.05 -3.73 -19.50
CA SER A 7 -28.41 -2.35 -19.83
C SER A 7 -27.40 -1.42 -19.17
N ALA A 8 -26.70 -0.67 -20.02
CA ALA A 8 -25.82 0.42 -19.65
C ALA A 8 -26.61 1.72 -19.42
N SER A 9 -25.95 2.66 -18.73
CA SER A 9 -26.18 4.12 -18.66
C SER A 9 -26.88 4.63 -17.40
N GLY A 10 -26.15 5.39 -16.58
CA GLY A 10 -26.75 6.36 -15.65
C GLY A 10 -25.95 6.59 -14.37
N LEU A 11 -25.20 7.69 -14.35
CA LEU A 11 -24.51 8.37 -13.23
C LEU A 11 -25.05 8.16 -11.80
N SER A 12 -24.08 8.13 -10.89
CA SER A 12 -24.14 8.40 -9.44
C SER A 12 -24.94 7.44 -8.57
N LEU A 13 -24.20 6.51 -7.94
CA LEU A 13 -24.41 5.98 -6.57
C LEU A 13 -23.23 5.04 -6.26
N ALA A 14 -22.08 5.63 -5.93
CA ALA A 14 -20.98 4.89 -5.30
C ALA A 14 -21.19 4.95 -3.78
N ALA A 15 -22.05 4.05 -3.27
CA ALA A 15 -22.14 3.51 -1.92
C ALA A 15 -23.49 2.76 -1.88
N PRO A 16 -23.50 1.43 -1.66
CA PRO A 16 -23.13 0.88 -0.36
C PRO A 16 -22.35 -0.44 -0.49
N LEU A 17 -21.04 -0.40 -0.26
CA LEU A 17 -20.24 -1.61 0.00
C LEU A 17 -19.35 -1.49 1.24
N TYR A 18 -19.51 -0.42 2.03
CA TYR A 18 -18.74 -0.19 3.25
C TYR A 18 -19.46 -0.64 4.54
N ASP A 19 -20.72 -1.04 4.45
CA ASP A 19 -21.62 -1.32 5.58
C ASP A 19 -21.37 -2.68 6.28
N ASN A 20 -20.23 -3.34 6.06
CA ASN A 20 -19.89 -4.62 6.69
C ASN A 20 -18.41 -4.74 7.10
N LEU A 21 -17.65 -3.65 7.14
CA LEU A 21 -16.37 -3.67 7.81
C LEU A 21 -16.61 -3.39 9.31
N PRO A 22 -16.09 -4.21 10.23
CA PRO A 22 -16.31 -4.03 11.65
C PRO A 22 -15.78 -2.66 12.09
N SER A 23 -16.64 -1.88 12.76
CA SER A 23 -16.37 -0.55 13.32
C SER A 23 -14.93 -0.38 13.83
N PHE A 24 -14.20 0.56 13.24
CA PHE A 24 -12.85 0.95 13.66
C PHE A 24 -12.91 2.36 14.24
N GLY A 25 -13.07 2.46 15.56
CA GLY A 25 -13.23 3.75 16.25
C GLY A 25 -12.00 4.66 16.18
N GLY A 26 -12.28 5.96 16.00
CA GLY A 26 -11.32 7.05 15.95
C GLY A 26 -10.67 7.34 17.31
N ASP A 27 -9.40 6.97 17.42
CA ASP A 27 -8.42 7.58 18.31
C ASP A 27 -7.04 7.07 17.86
N SER A 28 -5.97 7.44 18.54
CA SER A 28 -4.67 6.71 18.55
C SER A 28 -4.77 5.18 18.84
N GLN A 29 -5.99 4.66 18.90
CA GLN A 29 -6.45 3.28 18.86
C GLN A 29 -6.78 2.74 17.46
N ASN A 30 -6.40 3.41 16.37
CA ASN A 30 -6.52 2.77 15.05
C ASN A 30 -5.73 1.45 15.08
N VAL A 31 -6.48 0.34 15.05
CA VAL A 31 -5.97 -1.04 15.20
C VAL A 31 -4.90 -1.33 14.15
N PHE A 32 -5.02 -0.71 12.98
CA PHE A 32 -3.99 -0.73 11.95
C PHE A 32 -2.68 -0.11 12.42
N TYR A 33 -2.74 1.11 12.97
CA TYR A 33 -1.56 1.82 13.46
C TYR A 33 -0.94 1.14 14.68
N GLN A 34 -1.77 0.53 15.54
CA GLN A 34 -1.30 -0.28 16.66
C GLN A 34 -0.63 -1.56 16.17
N ALA A 35 -1.22 -2.28 15.21
CA ALA A 35 -0.60 -3.47 14.62
C ALA A 35 0.71 -3.14 13.90
N VAL A 36 0.77 -2.03 13.16
CA VAL A 36 2.00 -1.55 12.52
C VAL A 36 3.05 -1.18 13.58
N ARG A 37 2.68 -0.43 14.64
CA ARG A 37 3.62 -0.08 15.72
C ARG A 37 4.09 -1.31 16.50
N GLU A 38 3.20 -2.24 16.80
CA GLU A 38 3.55 -3.50 17.49
C GLU A 38 4.52 -4.31 16.65
N GLU A 39 4.26 -4.44 15.34
CA GLU A 39 5.18 -5.11 14.41
C GLU A 39 6.54 -4.38 14.32
N MET A 40 6.53 -3.05 14.26
CA MET A 40 7.75 -2.24 14.30
C MET A 40 8.52 -2.34 15.62
N GLN A 41 7.84 -2.52 16.76
CA GLN A 41 8.50 -2.76 18.05
C GLN A 41 9.08 -4.17 18.16
N HIS A 42 8.51 -5.13 17.41
CA HIS A 42 9.01 -6.50 17.33
C HIS A 42 10.15 -6.66 16.32
N GLN A 43 10.19 -5.86 15.25
CA GLN A 43 11.34 -5.72 14.36
C GLN A 43 12.41 -4.85 15.05
N GLY A 44 13.42 -5.48 15.67
CA GLY A 44 14.51 -4.76 16.35
C GLY A 44 15.29 -3.77 15.46
N GLU A 45 16.16 -2.96 16.09
CA GLU A 45 16.99 -1.84 15.56
C GLU A 45 17.96 -2.18 14.38
N GLY A 46 17.55 -2.99 13.40
CA GLY A 46 18.41 -3.50 12.33
C GLY A 46 17.97 -3.18 10.91
N LEU A 47 17.05 -2.23 10.72
CA LEU A 47 16.60 -1.85 9.37
C LEU A 47 17.67 -1.06 8.61
N ASP A 48 18.44 -0.22 9.29
CA ASP A 48 19.47 0.62 8.65
C ASP A 48 20.57 -0.22 8.00
N ASP A 49 21.02 -1.29 8.67
CA ASP A 49 22.02 -2.23 8.14
C ASP A 49 21.56 -2.99 6.87
N ILE A 50 20.24 -3.10 6.63
CA ILE A 50 19.68 -3.80 5.46
C ILE A 50 19.76 -2.92 4.21
N PHE A 51 19.67 -1.61 4.39
CA PHE A 51 19.69 -0.64 3.29
C PHE A 51 21.06 0.05 3.11
N ASP A 52 21.98 -0.07 4.07
CA ASP A 52 23.24 0.67 4.06
C ASP A 52 24.31 0.15 3.06
N GLU A 53 24.64 1.07 2.16
CA GLU A 53 25.93 1.35 1.52
C GLU A 53 26.66 0.37 0.58
N ASN A 54 26.31 -0.91 0.44
CA ASN A 54 27.07 -1.83 -0.46
C ASN A 54 26.31 -2.54 -1.59
N LEU A 55 25.04 -2.19 -1.86
CA LEU A 55 24.17 -2.94 -2.80
C LEU A 55 24.01 -2.30 -4.20
N MET A 56 24.95 -1.46 -4.62
CA MET A 56 25.07 -1.06 -6.03
C MET A 56 25.55 -2.25 -6.89
N THR A 57 24.61 -3.14 -7.21
CA THR A 57 24.84 -4.25 -8.14
C THR A 57 25.34 -3.70 -9.48
N GLU A 58 26.08 -4.51 -10.24
CA GLU A 58 26.58 -4.10 -11.55
C GLU A 58 25.44 -3.69 -12.49
N ASP A 59 24.29 -4.37 -12.39
CA ASP A 59 23.09 -4.06 -13.15
C ASP A 59 22.44 -2.74 -12.72
N LEU A 60 22.36 -2.47 -11.41
CA LEU A 60 21.87 -1.18 -10.91
C LEU A 60 22.78 -0.03 -11.40
N ARG A 61 24.09 -0.16 -11.26
CA ARG A 61 25.05 0.87 -11.74
C ARG A 61 24.88 1.14 -13.23
N LYS A 62 24.85 0.09 -14.07
CA LYS A 62 24.65 0.22 -15.51
C LYS A 62 23.32 0.88 -15.86
N PHE A 63 22.27 0.59 -15.11
CA PHE A 63 20.97 1.22 -15.31
C PHE A 63 21.02 2.71 -14.99
N VAL A 64 21.55 3.08 -13.83
CA VAL A 64 21.72 4.47 -13.39
C VAL A 64 22.55 5.27 -14.41
N ASP A 65 23.69 4.74 -14.85
CA ASP A 65 24.54 5.40 -15.84
C ASP A 65 23.78 5.66 -17.16
N LYS A 66 23.06 4.65 -17.67
CA LYS A 66 22.27 4.80 -18.91
C LYS A 66 21.13 5.80 -18.76
N LEU A 67 20.50 5.86 -17.58
CA LEU A 67 19.40 6.77 -17.28
C LEU A 67 19.90 8.22 -17.18
N LEU A 68 20.96 8.46 -16.41
CA LEU A 68 21.57 9.78 -16.23
C LEU A 68 22.18 10.34 -17.52
N ASP A 69 22.78 9.48 -18.34
CA ASP A 69 23.34 9.87 -19.63
C ASP A 69 22.27 10.10 -20.72
N GLY A 70 20.99 9.86 -20.42
CA GLY A 70 19.89 9.94 -21.41
C GLY A 70 20.03 8.94 -22.57
N LYS A 71 20.76 7.84 -22.36
CA LYS A 71 21.06 6.82 -23.38
C LYS A 71 19.94 5.80 -23.56
N LEU A 72 18.95 5.77 -22.66
CA LEU A 72 17.80 4.87 -22.75
C LEU A 72 16.76 5.39 -23.73
N LYS A 73 16.50 4.62 -24.79
CA LYS A 73 15.35 4.84 -25.66
C LYS A 73 14.07 4.33 -24.99
N PRO A 74 12.88 4.91 -25.30
CA PRO A 74 11.60 4.50 -24.71
C PRO A 74 11.35 2.98 -24.75
N GLU A 75 11.75 2.30 -25.84
CA GLU A 75 11.53 0.87 -26.03
C GLU A 75 12.43 0.00 -25.14
N GLN A 76 13.50 0.57 -24.60
CA GLN A 76 14.51 -0.14 -23.80
C GLN A 76 14.20 -0.10 -22.30
N TYR A 77 13.42 0.89 -21.83
CA TYR A 77 13.14 1.09 -20.41
C TYR A 77 12.60 -0.19 -19.77
N GLN A 78 11.57 -0.80 -20.34
CA GLN A 78 10.94 -1.97 -19.76
C GLN A 78 11.93 -3.14 -19.62
N ALA A 79 12.77 -3.37 -20.63
CA ALA A 79 13.75 -4.46 -20.61
C ALA A 79 14.82 -4.26 -19.52
N GLU A 80 15.23 -3.02 -19.25
CA GLU A 80 16.19 -2.72 -18.18
C GLU A 80 15.52 -2.78 -16.79
N ARG A 81 14.31 -2.25 -16.63
CA ARG A 81 13.53 -2.36 -15.38
C ARG A 81 13.37 -3.81 -14.93
N LEU A 82 13.07 -4.71 -15.87
CA LEU A 82 12.90 -6.14 -15.58
C LEU A 82 14.18 -6.82 -15.04
N LYS A 83 15.38 -6.34 -15.41
CA LYS A 83 16.64 -6.83 -14.85
C LYS A 83 16.80 -6.44 -13.38
N LEU A 84 16.17 -5.32 -12.98
CA LEU A 84 16.17 -4.79 -11.64
C LEU A 84 14.95 -5.20 -10.83
N ASN A 85 14.26 -6.28 -11.21
CA ASN A 85 13.13 -6.81 -10.47
C ASN A 85 11.95 -5.84 -10.32
N PHE A 86 11.74 -4.91 -11.25
CA PHE A 86 10.51 -4.12 -11.30
C PHE A 86 10.02 -3.91 -12.72
N ARG A 87 8.79 -3.43 -12.85
CA ARG A 87 8.21 -3.01 -14.13
C ARG A 87 7.23 -1.86 -13.91
N ARG A 88 6.92 -1.16 -15.00
CA ARG A 88 5.74 -0.29 -15.05
C ARG A 88 4.64 -0.95 -15.85
N ASP A 89 3.43 -0.87 -15.33
CA ASP A 89 2.22 -1.23 -16.06
C ASP A 89 1.81 -0.07 -17.00
N PRO A 90 0.93 -0.30 -18.00
CA PRO A 90 0.55 0.73 -18.97
C PRO A 90 -0.07 1.99 -18.36
N ASP A 91 -0.62 1.90 -17.14
CA ASP A 91 -1.16 3.02 -16.36
C ASP A 91 -0.11 3.72 -15.47
N GLY A 92 1.18 3.38 -15.64
CA GLY A 92 2.30 3.99 -14.94
C GLY A 92 2.61 3.41 -13.57
N ARG A 93 1.77 2.48 -13.07
CA ARG A 93 1.94 1.83 -11.76
C ARG A 93 3.18 0.96 -11.72
N VAL A 94 3.79 0.87 -10.55
CA VAL A 94 4.99 0.06 -10.32
C VAL A 94 4.58 -1.31 -9.82
N SER A 95 5.17 -2.34 -10.43
CA SER A 95 5.11 -3.71 -9.93
C SER A 95 6.51 -4.20 -9.60
N LEU A 96 6.70 -4.80 -8.42
CA LEU A 96 7.97 -5.40 -7.99
C LEU A 96 7.94 -6.91 -8.17
N ARG A 97 9.09 -7.50 -8.47
CA ARG A 97 9.28 -8.95 -8.59
C ARG A 97 9.94 -9.49 -7.33
N SER A 98 9.33 -10.51 -6.73
CA SER A 98 9.89 -11.21 -5.58
C SER A 98 11.09 -12.08 -5.96
N ARG A 99 11.82 -12.59 -4.96
CA ARG A 99 12.93 -13.54 -5.17
C ARG A 99 12.45 -14.83 -5.83
N GLN A 100 11.20 -15.23 -5.58
CA GLN A 100 10.54 -16.40 -6.17
C GLN A 100 9.88 -16.08 -7.51
N GLY A 101 9.98 -14.84 -7.99
CA GLY A 101 9.46 -14.41 -9.28
C GLY A 101 8.01 -13.97 -9.29
N ALA A 102 7.34 -13.90 -8.13
CA ALA A 102 5.97 -13.38 -8.00
C ALA A 102 5.93 -11.87 -8.19
N TRP A 103 4.81 -11.33 -8.65
CA TRP A 103 4.66 -9.89 -8.91
C TRP A 103 3.76 -9.24 -7.86
N PHE A 104 4.22 -8.10 -7.35
CA PHE A 104 3.54 -7.31 -6.35
C PHE A 104 3.23 -5.92 -6.92
N SER A 105 1.96 -5.52 -6.94
CA SER A 105 1.58 -4.14 -7.26
C SER A 105 1.93 -3.25 -6.07
N VAL A 106 2.62 -2.13 -6.31
CA VAL A 106 3.06 -1.20 -5.26
C VAL A 106 2.38 0.14 -5.40
N ARG A 107 2.05 0.72 -4.24
CA ARG A 107 1.49 2.07 -4.16
C ARG A 107 1.93 2.76 -2.86
N PRO A 108 1.99 4.09 -2.85
CA PRO A 108 2.08 4.82 -1.59
C PRO A 108 0.72 4.80 -0.89
N ASP A 109 0.74 4.81 0.43
CA ASP A 109 -0.40 5.28 1.21
C ASP A 109 -0.47 6.81 1.09
N MET A 110 -1.65 7.36 0.82
CA MET A 110 -1.79 8.80 0.61
C MET A 110 -1.87 9.60 1.91
N GLN A 111 -2.02 8.94 3.07
CA GLN A 111 -2.17 9.61 4.37
C GLN A 111 -0.94 9.46 5.26
N VAL A 112 -0.25 8.32 5.21
CA VAL A 112 0.96 8.08 6.02
C VAL A 112 2.21 8.19 5.13
N PRO A 113 2.97 9.29 5.22
CA PRO A 113 4.22 9.46 4.48
C PRO A 113 5.17 8.27 4.71
N GLY A 114 5.71 7.72 3.63
CA GLY A 114 6.64 6.59 3.66
C GLY A 114 6.03 5.22 3.92
N PHE A 115 4.71 5.15 4.09
CA PHE A 115 4.02 3.87 4.13
C PHE A 115 3.75 3.37 2.70
N LEU A 116 4.20 2.16 2.38
CA LEU A 116 3.97 1.54 1.08
C LEU A 116 3.12 0.30 1.23
N LEU A 117 2.10 0.19 0.38
CA LEU A 117 1.28 -1.01 0.27
C LEU A 117 1.74 -1.86 -0.91
N LEU A 118 1.76 -3.18 -0.70
CA LEU A 118 2.11 -4.17 -1.70
C LEU A 118 0.99 -5.19 -1.79
N ARG A 119 0.54 -5.47 -3.01
CA ARG A 119 -0.47 -6.50 -3.28
C ARG A 119 0.13 -7.60 -4.14
N ASP A 120 0.13 -8.83 -3.65
CA ASP A 120 0.45 -10.00 -4.47
C ASP A 120 -0.59 -10.14 -5.59
N GLN A 121 -0.14 -10.05 -6.84
CA GLN A 121 -1.02 -10.11 -8.01
C GLN A 121 -1.70 -11.47 -8.18
N SER A 122 -1.11 -12.54 -7.65
CA SER A 122 -1.63 -13.90 -7.78
C SER A 122 -2.69 -14.23 -6.72
N SER A 123 -2.42 -13.89 -5.46
CA SER A 123 -3.28 -14.27 -4.33
C SER A 123 -4.19 -13.14 -3.83
N GLY A 124 -3.92 -11.90 -4.22
CA GLY A 124 -4.58 -10.70 -3.72
C GLY A 124 -4.19 -10.31 -2.30
N ALA A 125 -3.28 -11.04 -1.65
CA ALA A 125 -2.82 -10.75 -0.29
C ALA A 125 -2.11 -9.39 -0.24
N VAL A 126 -2.43 -8.60 0.78
CA VAL A 126 -1.85 -7.28 1.00
C VAL A 126 -0.79 -7.35 2.09
N PHE A 127 0.28 -6.60 1.85
CA PHE A 127 1.43 -6.41 2.72
C PHE A 127 1.72 -4.92 2.79
N PHE A 128 2.53 -4.53 3.77
CA PHE A 128 3.05 -3.18 3.86
C PHE A 128 4.55 -3.19 4.13
N LEU A 129 5.22 -2.13 3.72
CA LEU A 129 6.56 -1.79 4.20
C LEU A 129 6.41 -0.74 5.29
N PRO A 130 6.92 -1.00 6.51
CA PRO A 130 6.86 -0.01 7.58
C PRO A 130 7.68 1.22 7.19
N PRO A 131 7.29 2.41 7.65
CA PRO A 131 8.11 3.60 7.48
C PRO A 131 9.39 3.41 8.28
N ASP A 132 10.47 4.00 7.77
CA ASP A 132 11.73 4.09 8.50
C ASP A 132 11.52 4.85 9.84
N PRO A 133 11.82 4.22 11.00
CA PRO A 133 11.62 4.82 12.32
C PRO A 133 12.56 6.00 12.61
N GLU A 134 13.74 6.04 12.00
CA GLU A 134 14.71 7.13 12.18
C GLU A 134 14.44 8.31 11.24
N GLY A 135 13.57 8.09 10.25
CA GLY A 135 12.83 9.12 9.53
C GLY A 135 13.68 9.91 8.57
N ASP A 136 13.75 9.44 7.32
CA ASP A 136 13.76 10.26 6.09
C ASP A 136 13.73 9.39 4.81
N GLY A 137 14.11 8.10 4.89
CA GLY A 137 14.39 7.29 3.70
C GLY A 137 13.19 6.96 2.80
N LEU A 138 12.01 6.73 3.38
CA LEU A 138 10.80 6.35 2.63
C LEU A 138 9.75 7.47 2.54
N ALA A 139 9.83 8.50 3.40
CA ALA A 139 8.74 9.44 3.69
C ALA A 139 8.16 10.16 2.45
N GLN A 140 8.89 10.24 1.34
CA GLN A 140 8.45 10.90 0.11
C GLN A 140 8.95 10.20 -1.15
N MET A 141 9.01 8.86 -1.15
CA MET A 141 9.47 8.14 -2.33
C MET A 141 8.54 8.37 -3.53
N ASP A 142 9.04 9.09 -4.53
CA ASP A 142 8.34 9.29 -5.79
C ASP A 142 8.41 8.02 -6.65
N LEU A 143 7.35 7.23 -6.60
CA LEU A 143 7.19 6.03 -7.43
C LEU A 143 7.15 6.34 -8.94
N SER A 144 7.05 7.61 -9.35
CA SER A 144 7.17 8.01 -10.76
C SER A 144 8.62 8.05 -11.26
N ASP A 145 9.60 8.13 -10.35
CA ASP A 145 11.03 8.10 -10.68
C ASP A 145 11.57 6.67 -10.68
N ASP A 146 12.01 6.20 -11.85
CA ASP A 146 12.63 4.89 -11.99
C ASP A 146 13.95 4.76 -11.21
N LEU A 147 14.69 5.86 -11.00
CA LEU A 147 15.93 5.85 -10.24
C LEU A 147 15.65 5.51 -8.77
N ALA A 148 14.68 6.20 -8.16
CA ALA A 148 14.26 5.96 -6.78
C ALA A 148 13.75 4.51 -6.61
N VAL A 149 12.87 4.05 -7.51
CA VAL A 149 12.36 2.66 -7.49
C VAL A 149 13.49 1.64 -7.61
N ALA A 150 14.43 1.86 -8.52
CA ALA A 150 15.55 0.97 -8.74
C ALA A 150 16.47 0.89 -7.52
N GLN A 151 16.81 2.03 -6.92
CA GLN A 151 17.68 2.10 -5.74
C GLN A 151 17.08 1.35 -4.56
N LEU A 152 15.78 1.47 -4.34
CA LEU A 152 15.11 0.92 -3.16
C LEU A 152 14.73 -0.55 -3.30
N PHE A 153 14.35 -1.01 -4.51
CA PHE A 153 13.75 -2.34 -4.66
C PHE A 153 14.58 -3.34 -5.46
N SER A 154 15.64 -2.92 -6.16
CA SER A 154 16.36 -3.82 -7.08
C SER A 154 17.02 -5.00 -6.38
N ASN A 155 17.49 -4.81 -5.15
CA ASN A 155 18.16 -5.82 -4.34
C ASN A 155 17.20 -6.83 -3.69
N THR A 156 15.88 -6.65 -3.80
CA THR A 156 14.86 -7.49 -3.18
C THR A 156 14.87 -7.53 -1.64
N ALA A 157 15.63 -6.66 -0.96
CA ALA A 157 15.72 -6.60 0.50
C ALA A 157 14.40 -6.20 1.17
N TRP A 158 13.54 -5.46 0.44
CA TRP A 158 12.18 -5.14 0.86
C TRP A 158 11.33 -6.37 1.29
N GLN A 159 11.63 -7.57 0.77
CA GLN A 159 10.93 -8.80 1.19
C GLN A 159 11.24 -9.22 2.62
N ASP A 160 12.37 -8.80 3.17
CA ASP A 160 12.80 -9.17 4.51
C ASP A 160 12.14 -8.30 5.58
N VAL A 161 11.60 -7.14 5.18
CA VAL A 161 11.01 -6.15 6.07
C VAL A 161 9.51 -5.94 5.83
N MET A 162 8.95 -6.49 4.75
CA MET A 162 7.51 -6.45 4.50
C MET A 162 6.75 -7.27 5.54
N ALA A 163 5.61 -6.76 5.98
CA ALA A 163 4.72 -7.43 6.92
C ALA A 163 3.33 -7.67 6.30
N PRO A 164 2.66 -8.79 6.61
CA PRO A 164 1.31 -9.05 6.12
C PRO A 164 0.34 -8.06 6.75
N LEU A 165 -0.46 -7.41 5.92
CA LEU A 165 -1.53 -6.58 6.44
C LEU A 165 -2.70 -7.46 6.86
N SER A 166 -3.03 -7.46 8.14
CA SER A 166 -4.10 -8.28 8.71
C SER A 166 -5.12 -7.44 9.46
N TYR A 167 -6.36 -7.92 9.52
CA TYR A 167 -7.43 -7.33 10.32
C TYR A 167 -7.99 -8.40 11.26
N ARG A 168 -8.65 -7.95 12.33
CA ARG A 168 -9.30 -8.83 13.29
C ARG A 168 -10.80 -8.82 13.05
N ASP A 169 -11.37 -10.00 12.85
CA ASP A 169 -12.82 -10.23 12.81
C ASP A 169 -13.21 -11.09 14.03
N GLY A 170 -13.79 -10.44 15.04
CA GLY A 170 -14.01 -11.06 16.36
C GLY A 170 -12.72 -11.50 17.04
N SER A 171 -12.49 -12.82 17.13
CA SER A 171 -11.28 -13.41 17.72
C SER A 171 -10.25 -13.89 16.68
N GLU A 172 -10.61 -13.88 15.40
CA GLU A 172 -9.75 -14.38 14.32
C GLU A 172 -8.94 -13.23 13.71
N VAL A 173 -7.66 -13.48 13.45
CA VAL A 173 -6.80 -12.55 12.69
C VAL A 173 -6.67 -13.10 11.28
N THR A 174 -7.14 -12.33 10.30
CA THR A 174 -7.15 -12.73 8.90
C THR A 174 -6.32 -11.74 8.08
N GLN A 175 -5.49 -12.25 7.17
CA GLN A 175 -4.74 -11.40 6.26
C GLN A 175 -5.70 -10.73 5.26
N LEU A 176 -5.56 -9.41 5.10
CA LEU A 176 -6.31 -8.64 4.12
C LEU A 176 -6.01 -9.14 2.70
N ARG A 177 -7.07 -9.37 1.94
CA ARG A 177 -7.01 -9.74 0.53
C ARG A 177 -7.89 -8.78 -0.27
N MET A 178 -7.36 -8.28 -1.37
CA MET A 178 -8.07 -7.31 -2.21
C MET A 178 -7.99 -7.72 -3.67
N SER A 179 -9.03 -7.38 -4.44
CA SER A 179 -8.93 -7.41 -5.90
C SER A 179 -8.00 -6.29 -6.37
N GLU A 180 -7.52 -6.39 -7.61
CA GLU A 180 -6.71 -5.34 -8.21
C GLU A 180 -7.50 -4.02 -8.32
N GLY A 181 -8.80 -4.09 -8.63
CA GLY A 181 -9.67 -2.93 -8.68
C GLY A 181 -9.78 -2.23 -7.33
N ASP A 182 -10.04 -2.98 -6.27
CA ASP A 182 -10.20 -2.41 -4.93
C ASP A 182 -8.88 -1.80 -4.44
N PHE A 183 -7.76 -2.50 -4.65
CA PHE A 183 -6.44 -2.01 -4.27
C PHE A 183 -6.05 -0.70 -4.98
N ARG A 184 -6.56 -0.48 -6.20
CA ARG A 184 -6.39 0.78 -6.93
C ARG A 184 -7.22 1.92 -6.36
N MET A 185 -8.36 1.61 -5.74
CA MET A 185 -9.34 2.57 -5.24
C MET A 185 -9.10 2.99 -3.79
N VAL A 186 -8.30 2.24 -3.02
CA VAL A 186 -7.88 2.66 -1.67
C VAL A 186 -7.33 4.08 -1.76
N ALA A 187 -7.86 5.05 -1.01
CA ALA A 187 -7.22 6.37 -0.89
C ALA A 187 -6.18 6.29 0.22
N SER A 188 -6.64 5.86 1.39
CA SER A 188 -5.85 5.35 2.49
C SER A 188 -6.62 4.23 3.19
N LEU A 189 -5.90 3.42 3.95
CA LEU A 189 -6.51 2.46 4.88
C LEU A 189 -6.87 3.09 6.23
N VAL A 190 -6.44 4.34 6.49
CA VAL A 190 -6.61 5.02 7.78
C VAL A 190 -7.90 5.84 7.86
N GLU A 191 -8.40 6.39 6.74
CA GLU A 191 -9.55 7.32 6.69
C GLU A 191 -10.90 6.72 7.12
N GLY A 192 -11.13 5.43 6.87
CA GLY A 192 -12.39 4.78 7.23
C GLY A 192 -12.69 4.73 8.73
N ALA A 193 -11.71 5.07 9.58
CA ALA A 193 -11.87 5.09 11.04
C ALA A 193 -12.36 6.44 11.60
N GLU A 194 -12.22 7.55 10.84
CA GLU A 194 -12.50 8.90 11.34
C GLU A 194 -13.92 9.38 10.97
N GLU A 195 -14.43 9.05 9.78
CA GLU A 195 -15.76 9.52 9.33
C GLU A 195 -16.93 8.89 10.13
N GLU A 196 -16.81 7.64 10.60
CA GLU A 196 -17.87 6.97 11.39
C GLU A 196 -17.99 7.54 12.82
N ALA A 197 -16.91 8.06 13.39
CA ALA A 197 -16.90 8.62 14.74
C ALA A 197 -17.72 9.93 14.84
N GLU A 198 -17.77 10.71 13.77
CA GLU A 198 -18.54 11.96 13.74
C GLU A 198 -20.05 11.71 13.59
N GLU A 199 -20.47 10.65 12.88
CA GLU A 199 -21.88 10.30 12.72
C GLU A 199 -22.50 9.73 14.02
N GLU A 200 -21.77 8.92 14.78
CA GLU A 200 -22.24 8.40 16.07
C GLU A 200 -22.36 9.50 17.15
N ALA A 201 -21.42 10.45 17.18
CA ALA A 201 -21.44 11.58 18.11
C ALA A 201 -22.61 12.55 17.83
N GLY A 202 -22.99 12.71 16.56
CA GLY A 202 -24.13 13.53 16.15
C GLY A 202 -25.50 12.95 16.54
N GLN A 203 -25.63 11.62 16.60
CA GLN A 203 -26.89 10.95 16.97
C GLN A 203 -27.14 10.94 18.48
N GLN A 204 -26.10 10.92 19.31
CA GLN A 204 -26.25 10.96 20.78
C GLN A 204 -26.68 12.35 21.28
N GLN A 205 -26.30 13.44 20.61
CA GLN A 205 -26.69 14.80 21.02
C GLN A 205 -28.16 15.16 20.74
N GLN A 206 -28.89 14.38 19.93
CA GLN A 206 -30.30 14.66 19.62
C GLN A 206 -31.31 13.94 20.52
N GLN A 207 -30.86 13.07 21.44
CA GLN A 207 -31.76 12.35 22.37
C GLN A 207 -31.88 12.97 23.78
N GLU A 208 -31.08 13.98 24.13
CA GLU A 208 -31.22 14.72 25.40
C GLU A 208 -31.91 16.09 25.18
N VAL A 209 -33.19 16.06 24.82
CA VAL A 209 -34.09 17.19 25.13
C VAL A 209 -35.04 16.73 26.23
N PRO A 210 -34.74 17.00 27.51
CA PRO A 210 -35.68 16.72 28.59
C PRO A 210 -36.91 17.60 28.43
N ALA A 211 -38.09 16.96 28.30
CA ALA A 211 -39.37 17.64 28.36
C ALA A 211 -39.51 18.33 29.73
N ALA A 212 -39.40 19.66 29.73
CA ALA A 212 -39.69 20.48 30.90
C ALA A 212 -41.16 20.94 30.88
N ASN A 213 -41.90 20.41 31.86
CA ASN A 213 -43.23 20.79 32.39
C ASN A 213 -44.49 20.53 31.55
#